data_AF-A0A919W659-F1
#
_entry.id   AF-A0A919W659-F1
#
_cell.length_a   1.000
_cell.length_b   1.000
_cell.length_c   1.000
_cell.angle_alpha   90.00
_cell.angle_beta   90.00
_cell.angle_gamma   90.00
#
_symmetry.space_group_name_H-M   'P 1'
#
loop_
_entity.id
_entity.type
_entity.pdbx_description
1 polymer ?
#
loop_
_entity_poly.entity_id
_entity_poly.type
_entity_poly.pdbx_seq_one_letter_code
_entity_poly.pdbx_strand_id
1 'polypeptide(L)'
;MGHRADQNSDVRQLLNELCVRLGFCLPPHEIRRLDKSPPSDVDSFTDSVFEAEGMGDMSYTDLRRQVREVVDRHMRHWAEAEPGG
;
A
#
# COMPACT_ATOMS: atom_id res chain seq x y z
N MET A 1 -0.85 -23.52 -8.14
CA MET A 1 -0.58 -22.82 -6.88
C MET A 1 0.43 -21.72 -7.18
N GLY A 2 0.03 -20.44 -7.25
CA GLY A 2 0.93 -19.35 -7.69
C GLY A 2 0.48 -17.92 -7.36
N HIS A 3 -0.83 -17.67 -7.23
CA HIS A 3 -1.37 -16.30 -7.13
C HIS A 3 -1.02 -15.51 -5.87
N ARG A 4 -0.66 -16.16 -4.76
CA ARG A 4 -0.43 -15.47 -3.48
C ARG A 4 0.96 -14.80 -3.38
N ALA A 5 1.90 -15.18 -4.25
CA ALA A 5 3.25 -14.63 -4.27
C ALA A 5 3.36 -13.36 -5.13
N ASP A 6 2.56 -13.27 -6.20
CA ASP A 6 2.46 -12.06 -7.05
C ASP A 6 1.90 -10.88 -6.24
N GLN A 7 0.72 -11.03 -5.63
CA GLN A 7 0.10 -9.98 -4.80
C GLN A 7 1.01 -9.48 -3.67
N ASN A 8 1.81 -10.38 -3.08
CA ASN A 8 2.79 -10.05 -2.04
C ASN A 8 3.94 -9.17 -2.59
N SER A 9 4.39 -9.47 -3.81
CA SER A 9 5.42 -8.72 -4.51
C SER A 9 4.91 -7.34 -4.97
N ASP A 10 3.64 -7.26 -5.39
CA ASP A 10 3.03 -5.98 -5.75
C ASP A 10 2.85 -5.04 -4.56
N VAL A 11 2.42 -5.55 -3.39
CA VAL A 11 2.32 -4.76 -2.16
C VAL A 11 3.70 -4.21 -1.77
N ARG A 12 4.76 -5.02 -1.85
CA ARG A 12 6.12 -4.53 -1.61
C ARG A 12 6.56 -3.47 -2.60
N GLN A 13 6.19 -3.62 -3.87
CA GLN A 13 6.51 -2.63 -4.89
C GLN A 13 5.80 -1.31 -4.63
N LEU A 14 4.51 -1.34 -4.27
CA LEU A 14 3.74 -0.19 -3.83
C LEU A 14 4.42 0.51 -2.64
N LEU A 15 4.77 -0.23 -1.58
CA LEU A 15 5.41 0.33 -0.39
C LEU A 15 6.79 0.92 -0.70
N ASN A 16 7.56 0.29 -1.59
CA ASN A 16 8.84 0.83 -2.05
C ASN A 16 8.65 2.10 -2.88
N GLU A 17 7.63 2.17 -3.74
CA GLU A 17 7.30 3.37 -4.50
C GLU A 17 6.90 4.52 -3.58
N LEU A 18 6.11 4.26 -2.53
CA LEU A 18 5.76 5.25 -1.50
C LEU A 18 7.00 5.76 -0.75
N CYS A 19 7.95 4.89 -0.41
CA CYS A 19 9.22 5.27 0.21
C CYS A 19 10.07 6.16 -0.72
N VAL A 20 10.25 5.77 -1.98
CA VAL A 20 11.11 6.52 -2.92
C VAL A 20 10.48 7.81 -3.43
N ARG A 21 9.17 7.81 -3.73
CA ARG A 21 8.47 8.99 -4.29
C ARG A 21 8.01 9.97 -3.22
N LEU A 22 7.52 9.46 -2.09
CA LEU A 22 6.85 10.27 -1.06
C LEU A 22 7.59 10.30 0.28
N GLY A 23 8.62 9.47 0.47
CA GLY A 23 9.41 9.41 1.70
C GLY A 23 8.82 8.52 2.79
N PHE A 24 7.75 7.75 2.50
CA PHE A 24 7.13 6.83 3.47
C PHE A 24 7.88 5.50 3.54
N CYS A 25 8.97 5.48 4.30
CA CYS A 25 9.84 4.33 4.39
C CYS A 25 9.48 3.43 5.57
N LEU A 26 8.38 2.69 5.41
CA LEU A 26 7.85 1.84 6.46
C LEU A 26 8.92 0.87 6.99
N PRO A 27 8.89 0.58 8.30
CA PRO A 27 9.79 -0.39 8.87
C PRO A 27 9.45 -1.81 8.38
N PRO A 28 10.45 -2.71 8.31
CA PRO A 28 10.28 -4.04 7.70
C PRO A 28 9.27 -4.96 8.42
N HIS A 29 8.87 -4.64 9.65
CA HIS A 29 7.80 -5.35 10.33
C HIS A 29 6.42 -4.97 9.80
N GLU A 30 6.18 -3.68 9.54
CA GLU A 30 4.94 -3.17 8.96
C GLU A 30 4.79 -3.58 7.49
N ILE A 31 5.90 -3.57 6.72
CA ILE A 31 5.91 -4.09 5.35
C ILE A 31 5.43 -5.54 5.32
N ARG A 32 5.90 -6.39 6.26
CA ARG A 32 5.44 -7.79 6.35
C ARG A 32 4.00 -7.92 6.84
N ARG A 33 3.48 -6.94 7.59
CA ARG A 33 2.10 -6.92 8.08
C ARG A 33 1.13 -6.63 6.91
N LEU A 34 1.40 -5.55 6.17
CA LEU A 34 0.68 -5.18 4.95
C LEU A 34 0.86 -6.24 3.85
N ASP A 35 2.06 -6.78 3.77
CA ASP A 35 2.46 -8.08 3.25
C ASP A 35 1.43 -9.20 3.27
N LYS A 36 1.11 -9.61 4.50
CA LYS A 36 0.30 -10.79 4.80
C LYS A 36 -1.18 -10.50 4.79
N SER A 37 -1.56 -9.26 5.06
CA SER A 37 -2.95 -8.84 5.15
C SER A 37 -3.06 -7.41 4.61
N PRO A 38 -2.97 -7.26 3.28
CA PRO A 38 -3.17 -5.97 2.65
C PRO A 38 -4.63 -5.55 2.88
N PRO A 39 -4.87 -4.31 3.32
CA PRO A 39 -6.22 -3.74 3.32
C PRO A 39 -6.82 -3.77 1.93
N SER A 40 -8.12 -4.05 1.83
CA SER A 40 -8.84 -4.06 0.54
C SER A 40 -9.23 -2.66 0.06
N ASP A 41 -9.17 -1.67 0.96
CA ASP A 41 -9.60 -0.30 0.70
C ASP A 41 -8.40 0.65 0.65
N VAL A 42 -8.39 1.53 -0.34
CA VAL A 42 -7.33 2.54 -0.55
C VAL A 42 -7.16 3.43 0.67
N ASP A 43 -8.27 3.87 1.27
CA ASP A 43 -8.26 4.73 2.46
C ASP A 43 -7.69 3.97 3.68
N SER A 44 -8.11 2.73 3.93
CA SER A 44 -7.58 1.90 5.03
C SER A 44 -6.09 1.55 4.85
N PHE A 45 -5.65 1.34 3.61
CA PHE A 45 -4.23 1.15 3.30
C PHE A 45 -3.43 2.41 3.56
N THR A 46 -3.96 3.56 3.13
CA THR A 46 -3.35 4.87 3.37
C THR A 46 -3.21 5.10 4.88
N ASP A 47 -4.27 4.94 5.66
CA ASP A 47 -4.22 5.07 7.11
C ASP A 47 -3.18 4.11 7.74
N SER A 48 -3.16 2.85 7.30
CA SER A 48 -2.16 1.88 7.80
C SER A 48 -0.72 2.28 7.49
N VAL A 49 -0.46 2.87 6.32
CA VAL A 49 0.87 3.39 5.93
C VAL A 49 1.27 4.57 6.81
N PHE A 50 0.34 5.48 7.07
CA PHE A 50 0.58 6.63 7.94
C PHE A 50 0.81 6.21 9.39
N GLU A 51 0.02 5.27 9.91
CA GLU A 51 0.24 4.68 11.24
C GLU A 51 1.59 3.97 11.34
N ALA A 52 1.95 3.19 10.31
CA ALA A 52 3.23 2.46 10.24
C ALA A 52 4.46 3.38 10.24
N GLU A 53 4.37 4.55 9.61
CA GLU A 53 5.40 5.58 9.64
C GLU A 53 5.42 6.40 10.93
N GLY A 54 4.42 6.23 11.82
CA GLY A 54 4.27 7.06 13.02
C GLY A 54 3.72 8.47 12.72
N MET A 55 3.09 8.65 11.56
CA MET A 55 2.47 9.89 11.09
C MET A 55 0.93 9.89 11.17
N GLY A 56 0.32 8.91 11.86
CA GLY A 56 -1.12 8.66 11.87
C GLY A 56 -2.03 9.83 12.28
N ASP A 57 -1.51 10.81 13.01
CA ASP A 57 -2.28 11.99 13.47
C ASP A 57 -2.03 13.25 12.61
N MET A 58 -1.08 13.21 11.67
CA MET A 58 -0.72 14.39 10.90
C MET A 58 -1.68 14.59 9.73
N SER A 59 -2.50 15.63 9.84
CA SER A 59 -3.47 16.08 8.83
C SER A 59 -2.80 16.69 7.59
N TYR A 60 -1.91 15.95 6.93
CA TYR A 60 -1.35 16.34 5.64
C TYR A 60 -2.31 15.92 4.53
N THR A 61 -3.33 16.73 4.28
CA THR A 61 -4.33 16.50 3.24
C THR A 61 -3.71 16.31 1.84
N ASP A 62 -2.65 17.05 1.50
CA ASP A 62 -1.96 16.92 0.21
C ASP A 62 -1.10 15.65 0.11
N LEU A 63 -0.46 15.25 1.22
CA LEU A 63 0.36 14.04 1.27
C LEU A 63 -0.52 12.78 1.27
N ARG A 64 -1.62 12.80 2.03
CA ARG A 64 -2.64 11.74 2.04
C ARG A 64 -3.25 11.55 0.66
N ARG A 65 -3.51 12.63 -0.08
CA ARG A 65 -3.99 12.54 -1.48
C ARG A 65 -2.99 11.82 -2.38
N GLN A 66 -1.71 12.17 -2.31
CA GLN A 66 -0.67 11.54 -3.13
C GLN A 66 -0.49 10.06 -2.80
N VAL A 67 -0.46 9.69 -1.51
CA VAL A 67 -0.39 8.27 -1.10
C VAL A 67 -1.61 7.52 -1.64
N ARG A 68 -2.80 8.09 -1.47
CA ARG A 68 -4.05 7.51 -1.97
C ARG A 68 -4.03 7.28 -3.48
N GLU A 69 -3.53 8.21 -4.28
CA GLU A 69 -3.42 8.05 -5.74
C GLU A 69 -2.49 6.90 -6.15
N VAL A 70 -1.35 6.76 -5.47
CA VAL A 70 -0.42 5.66 -5.75
C VAL A 70 -1.04 4.31 -5.36
N VAL A 71 -1.67 4.23 -4.17
CA VAL A 71 -2.35 3.03 -3.70
C VAL A 71 -3.51 2.65 -4.62
N ASP A 72 -4.37 3.61 -5.01
CA ASP A 72 -5.51 3.37 -5.91
C ASP A 72 -5.06 2.79 -7.25
N ARG A 73 -3.99 3.33 -7.81
CA ARG A 73 -3.41 2.85 -9.07
C ARG A 73 -2.96 1.39 -8.97
N HIS A 74 -2.30 1.02 -7.88
CA HIS A 74 -1.87 -0.36 -7.64
C HIS A 74 -3.06 -1.29 -7.37
N MET A 75 -4.01 -0.87 -6.55
CA MET A 75 -5.20 -1.67 -6.25
C MET A 75 -6.09 -1.91 -7.48
N ARG A 76 -6.24 -0.93 -8.36
CA ARG A 76 -6.94 -1.12 -9.66
C ARG A 76 -6.24 -2.16 -10.51
N HIS A 77 -4.90 -2.11 -10.57
CA HIS A 77 -4.12 -3.12 -11.27
C HIS A 77 -4.28 -4.52 -10.66
N TRP A 78 -4.39 -4.65 -9.34
CA TRP A 78 -4.66 -5.93 -8.66
C TRP A 78 -6.07 -6.45 -8.93
N ALA A 79 -7.06 -5.56 -8.95
CA ALA A 79 -8.44 -5.92 -9.29
C ALA A 79 -8.58 -6.34 -10.76
N GLU A 80 -7.84 -5.70 -11.68
CA GLU A 80 -7.80 -6.05 -13.11
C GLU A 80 -6.96 -7.31 -13.39
N ALA A 81 -5.99 -7.64 -12.54
CA ALA A 81 -5.19 -8.87 -12.60
C ALA A 81 -5.96 -10.13 -12.19
N GLU A 82 -7.21 -10.01 -11.74
CA GLU A 82 -8.14 -11.14 -11.61
C GLU A 82 -9.20 -11.15 -12.72
N PRO A 83 -8.89 -11.59 -13.95
CA PRO A 83 -9.92 -11.95 -14.91
C PRO A 83 -10.34 -13.41 -14.67
N GLY A 84 -11.50 -13.60 -14.04
CA GLY A 84 -12.36 -14.75 -14.30
C GLY A 84 -12.27 -15.94 -13.33
N GLY A 85 -13.38 -16.15 -12.61
CA GLY A 85 -13.95 -17.48 -12.37
C GLY A 85 -15.23 -17.62 -13.16
#